data_AF-A0A5C5QPK4-F1
#
_entry.id   AF-A0A5C5QPK4-F1
#
_cell.length_a   1.000
_cell.length_b   1.000
_cell.length_c   1.000
_cell.angle_alpha   90.00
_cell.angle_beta   90.00
_cell.angle_gamma   90.00
#
_symmetry.space_group_name_H-M   'P 1'
#
loop_
_entity.id
_entity.type
_entity.pdbx_description
1 polymer ?
#
loop_
_entity_poly.entity_id
_entity_poly.type
_entity_poly.pdbx_seq_one_letter_code
_entity_poly.pdbx_strand_id
1 'polypeptide(L)' 'MSVIPFDPTMSVSAKERPHIDARSLSMINVGLDHLIKLRDREQDPLGKHCLDGMVELLTAVVERHNSPLGAA' A
#
# COMPACT_ATOMS: atom_id res chain seq x y z
N MET A 1 14.34 13.94 43.75
CA MET A 1 14.24 13.55 42.33
C MET A 1 13.37 12.29 42.28
N SER A 2 12.19 12.34 41.67
CA SER A 2 11.27 11.20 41.60
C SER A 2 11.56 10.40 40.33
N VAL A 3 11.93 9.12 40.47
CA VAL A 3 12.25 8.24 39.34
C VAL A 3 10.97 7.54 38.94
N ILE A 4 10.50 7.76 37.71
CA ILE A 4 9.31 7.10 37.19
C ILE A 4 9.65 5.61 37.03
N PRO A 5 8.91 4.68 37.66
CA PRO A 5 9.18 3.26 37.52
C PRO A 5 8.90 2.84 36.07
N PHE A 6 9.87 2.12 35.49
CA PHE A 6 9.71 1.49 34.18
C PHE A 6 8.66 0.38 34.30
N ASP A 7 7.50 0.58 33.67
CA ASP A 7 6.46 -0.43 33.57
C ASP A 7 6.62 -1.20 32.25
N PRO A 8 7.08 -2.46 32.27
CA PRO A 8 7.27 -3.28 31.06
C PRO A 8 5.93 -3.67 30.41
N THR A 9 4.79 -3.38 31.04
CA THR A 9 3.44 -3.64 30.50
C THR A 9 2.85 -2.45 29.77
N MET A 10 3.55 -1.30 29.70
CA MET A 10 3.24 -0.25 28.73
C MET A 10 3.36 -0.86 27.33
N SER A 11 2.23 -1.39 26.87
CA SER A 11 2.04 -1.89 25.52
C SER A 11 2.41 -0.75 24.62
N VAL A 12 3.55 -0.90 23.93
CA VAL A 12 3.93 -0.05 22.81
C VAL A 12 2.72 -0.07 21.89
N SER A 13 1.95 1.00 21.94
CA SER A 13 0.69 1.16 21.22
C SER A 13 0.92 0.63 19.82
N ALA A 14 0.10 -0.36 19.44
CA ALA A 14 0.24 -1.13 18.22
C ALA A 14 0.71 -0.21 17.09
N LYS A 15 1.92 -0.47 16.55
CA LYS A 15 2.47 0.18 15.36
C LYS A 15 1.32 0.52 14.43
N GLU A 16 0.94 1.79 14.40
CA GLU A 16 -0.19 2.28 13.63
C GLU A 16 0.06 1.83 12.20
N ARG A 17 -0.73 0.85 11.73
CA ARG A 17 -0.57 0.34 10.37
C ARG A 17 -0.73 1.55 9.46
N PRO A 18 0.14 1.76 8.45
CA PRO A 18 -0.01 2.89 7.56
C PRO A 18 -1.43 2.87 6.99
N HIS A 19 -2.24 3.84 7.40
CA HIS A 19 -3.63 3.93 6.99
C HIS A 19 -3.67 4.69 5.68
N ILE A 20 -3.97 3.99 4.58
CA ILE A 20 -4.34 4.62 3.33
C ILE A 20 -5.80 5.04 3.46
N ASP A 21 -6.05 6.36 3.46
CA ASP A 21 -7.40 6.92 3.45
C ASP A 21 -8.03 6.84 2.04
N ALA A 22 -9.33 7.09 1.93
CA ALA A 22 -10.07 6.98 0.67
C ALA A 22 -9.52 7.89 -0.44
N ARG A 23 -9.02 9.09 -0.11
CA ARG A 23 -8.42 10.00 -1.10
C ARG A 23 -7.09 9.44 -1.59
N SER A 24 -6.24 8.96 -0.69
CA SER A 24 -4.99 8.30 -1.04
C SER A 24 -5.22 7.06 -1.91
N LEU A 25 -6.22 6.24 -1.59
CA LEU A 25 -6.61 5.09 -2.41
C LEU A 25 -7.11 5.50 -3.80
N SER A 26 -7.90 6.58 -3.88
CA SER A 26 -8.34 7.13 -5.17
C SER A 26 -7.17 7.60 -6.02
N MET A 27 -6.16 8.24 -5.43
CA MET A 27 -4.95 8.66 -6.17
C MET A 27 -4.14 7.46 -6.66
N ILE A 28 -4.03 6.41 -5.85
CA ILE A 28 -3.38 5.16 -6.25
C ILE A 28 -4.12 4.52 -7.43
N ASN A 29 -5.45 4.46 -7.40
CA ASN A 29 -6.24 3.93 -8.52
C ASN A 29 -6.03 4.71 -9.81
N VAL A 30 -5.98 6.04 -9.75
CA VAL A 30 -5.67 6.88 -10.94
C VAL A 30 -4.25 6.63 -11.44
N GLY A 31 -3.27 6.53 -10.52
CA GLY A 31 -1.89 6.21 -10.87
C GLY A 31 -1.74 4.83 -11.52
N LEU A 32 -2.46 3.83 -11.02
CA LEU A 32 -2.49 2.48 -11.58
C LEU A 32 -3.05 2.47 -13.01
N ASP A 33 -4.17 3.17 -13.26
CA ASP A 33 -4.74 3.29 -14.61
C ASP A 33 -3.75 3.94 -15.60
N HIS A 34 -3.04 4.99 -15.17
CA HIS A 34 -1.98 5.60 -15.99
C HIS A 34 -0.80 4.66 -16.24
N LEU A 35 -0.36 3.90 -15.24
CA LEU A 35 0.72 2.93 -15.38
C LEU A 35 0.36 1.80 -16.35
N ILE A 36 -0.87 1.30 -16.29
CA ILE A 36 -1.40 0.31 -17.24
C ILE A 36 -1.33 0.85 -18.67
N LYS A 37 -1.81 2.08 -18.89
CA LYS A 37 -1.73 2.75 -20.22
C LYS A 37 -0.30 2.93 -20.70
N LEU A 38 0.63 3.24 -19.80
CA LEU A 38 2.05 3.39 -20.14
C LEU A 38 2.66 2.04 -20.53
N ARG A 39 2.42 1.00 -19.73
CA ARG A 39 2.83 -0.38 -20.01
C ARG A 39 2.33 -0.87 -21.36
N ASP A 40 1.07 -0.63 -21.68
CA ASP A 40 0.46 -1.11 -22.93
C ASP A 40 1.06 -0.41 -24.17
N ARG A 41 1.67 0.77 -23.98
CA ARG A 41 2.38 1.51 -25.02
C ARG A 41 3.88 1.23 -25.05
N GLU A 42 4.43 0.56 -24.04
CA GLU A 42 5.84 0.24 -23.95
C GLU A 42 6.20 -0.86 -24.96
N GLN A 43 7.19 -0.56 -25.79
CA GLN A 43 7.68 -1.45 -26.85
C GLN A 43 8.95 -2.20 -26.42
N ASP A 44 9.72 -1.65 -25.48
CA ASP A 44 10.87 -2.33 -24.92
C ASP A 44 10.40 -3.49 -24.01
N PRO A 45 10.78 -4.75 -24.30
CA PRO A 45 10.40 -5.88 -23.46
C PRO A 45 10.91 -5.74 -22.02
N LEU A 46 12.07 -5.12 -21.78
CA LEU A 46 12.58 -4.91 -20.43
C LEU A 46 11.79 -3.82 -19.70
N GLY A 47 11.55 -2.68 -20.34
CA GLY A 47 10.67 -1.63 -19.84
C GLY A 47 9.27 -2.15 -19.51
N LYS A 48 8.69 -2.97 -20.39
CA LYS A 48 7.37 -3.57 -20.20
C LYS A 48 7.33 -4.49 -18.99
N HIS A 49 8.34 -5.35 -18.82
CA HIS A 49 8.43 -6.25 -17.67
C HIS A 49 8.56 -5.49 -16.34
N CYS A 50 9.35 -4.42 -16.31
CA CYS A 50 9.45 -3.54 -15.13
C CYS A 50 8.10 -2.92 -14.77
N LEU A 51 7.35 -2.45 -15.78
CA LEU A 51 6.03 -1.86 -15.59
C LEU A 51 4.98 -2.88 -15.16
N ASP A 52 5.04 -4.12 -15.68
CA ASP A 52 4.21 -5.22 -15.22
C ASP A 52 4.37 -5.46 -13.72
N GLY A 53 5.61 -5.51 -13.22
CA GLY A 53 5.87 -5.66 -11.78
C GLY A 53 5.31 -4.50 -10.94
N MET A 54 5.36 -3.27 -11.44
CA MET A 54 4.77 -2.11 -10.76
C MET A 54 3.24 -2.18 -10.72
N VAL A 55 2.61 -2.59 -11.83
CA VAL A 55 1.15 -2.78 -11.93
C VAL A 55 0.68 -3.87 -10.98
N GLU A 56 1.38 -5.01 -10.92
CA GLU A 56 1.07 -6.11 -10.01
C GLU A 56 1.14 -5.67 -8.53
N LEU A 57 2.22 -4.99 -8.15
CA LEU A 57 2.40 -4.50 -6.77
C LEU A 57 1.30 -3.52 -6.34
N LEU A 58 0.96 -2.55 -7.19
CA LEU A 58 -0.08 -1.56 -6.88
C LEU A 58 -1.48 -2.18 -6.88
N THR A 59 -1.74 -3.15 -7.76
CA THR A 59 -3.01 -3.89 -7.76
C THR A 59 -3.20 -4.63 -6.45
N ALA A 60 -2.16 -5.32 -5.95
CA ALA A 60 -2.23 -6.02 -4.67
C ALA A 60 -2.48 -5.07 -3.48
N VAL A 61 -1.93 -3.85 -3.51
CA VAL A 61 -2.21 -2.82 -2.49
C VAL A 61 -3.67 -2.40 -2.51
N VAL A 62 -4.22 -2.15 -3.70
CA VAL A 62 -5.63 -1.76 -3.88
C VAL A 62 -6.56 -2.89 -3.45
N GLU A 63 -6.30 -4.12 -3.87
CA GLU A 63 -7.09 -5.31 -3.50
C GLU A 63 -7.08 -5.57 -1.99
N ARG A 64 -5.93 -5.39 -1.32
CA ARG A 64 -5.81 -5.52 0.12
C ARG A 64 -6.64 -4.47 0.86
N HIS A 65 -6.76 -3.27 0.31
CA HIS A 65 -7.57 -2.18 0.89
C HIS A 65 -9.06 -2.31 0.59
N ASN A 66 -9.42 -2.83 -0.57
CA ASN A 66 -10.81 -3.09 -0.95
C ASN A 66 -11.36 -4.39 -0.37
N SER A 67 -10.48 -5.32 0.03
CA SER A 67 -10.88 -6.50 0.77
C SER A 67 -11.49 -6.07 2.10
N PRO A 68 -12.78 -6.36 2.36
CA PRO A 68 -13.36 -6.06 3.65
C PRO A 68 -12.61 -6.91 4.67
N LEU A 69 -11.95 -6.25 5.62
CA LEU A 69 -11.47 -6.89 6.83
C LEU A 69 -12.70 -7.45 7.59
N GLY A 70 -13.10 -8.70 7.32
CA GLY A 70 -14.15 -9.39 8.07
C GLY A 70 -15.13 -10.29 7.31
N ALA A 71 -14.68 -11.08 6.33
CA ALA A 71 -15.39 -12.31 5.96
C ALA A 71 -14.67 -13.53 6.59
N ALA A 72 -14.62 -13.57 7.91
CA ALA A 72 -14.24 -14.74 8.72
C ALA A 72 -14.86 -14.58 10.11
#